data_AF-A0A2A2GQ07-F1
#
_entry.id   AF-A0A2A2GQ07-F1
#
_cell.length_a   1.000
_cell.length_b   1.000
_cell.length_c   1.000
_cell.angle_alpha   90.00
_cell.angle_beta   90.00
_cell.angle_gamma   90.00
#
_symmetry.space_group_name_H-M   'P 1'
#
loop_
_entity.id
_entity.type
_entity.pdbx_description
1 polymer ?
#
loop_
_entity_poly.entity_id
_entity_poly.type
_entity_poly.pdbx_seq_one_letter_code
_entity_poly.pdbx_strand_id
1 'polypeptide(L)'
;MPIYWSTLNYKDALAITGKGKIIRQFPMVPGIDFAGIVKSSTDAKFQVGQQVLLTGWGVGENHWGGLAEQARVPAKWLTAIPDKMTMRQAMIIGTAGFTAMLCIMALEENGVTIDKGNIVVTGASGGVGSTAIQLLDKLGYSVTAVTGRESNIDYLKALGAKQVLLRKEFTTIPHPLEKQRWAGAIDTVGGNILATVISQMCYSGTIAACGLAADIMLSTTVMPFILRNVRLQGIDSVMVPTIKRPQIWQRLANLLPDSFYQLTTTEIPLEKVIDYADKLINNQITGRTLVKIR
;
A
#
# COMPACT_ATOMS: atom_id res chain seq x y z
N MET A 1 0.67 -14.98 20.50
CA MET A 1 1.89 -14.14 20.54
C MET A 1 1.51 -12.73 20.98
N PRO A 2 2.25 -12.09 21.91
CA PRO A 2 2.10 -10.67 22.20
C PRO A 2 2.39 -9.83 20.95
N ILE A 3 1.55 -8.83 20.73
CA ILE A 3 1.68 -7.83 19.67
C ILE A 3 2.23 -6.55 20.30
N TYR A 4 3.20 -5.94 19.62
CA TYR A 4 3.79 -4.67 20.02
C TYR A 4 3.31 -3.52 19.13
N TRP A 5 3.15 -3.81 17.83
CA TRP A 5 2.79 -2.82 16.83
C TRP A 5 1.74 -3.39 15.89
N SER A 6 0.83 -2.51 15.46
CA SER A 6 -0.08 -2.72 14.34
C SER A 6 -0.11 -1.43 13.51
N THR A 7 -0.99 -1.34 12.52
CA THR A 7 -1.18 -0.14 11.70
C THR A 7 -2.62 -0.07 11.21
N LEU A 8 -3.08 1.15 10.91
CA LEU A 8 -4.36 1.36 10.21
C LEU A 8 -4.13 1.54 8.72
N ASN A 9 -4.73 0.64 7.94
CA ASN A 9 -4.87 0.76 6.50
C ASN A 9 -6.29 1.22 6.13
N TYR A 10 -6.50 1.56 4.86
CA TYR A 10 -7.82 1.92 4.35
C TYR A 10 -8.87 0.83 4.61
N LYS A 11 -8.47 -0.44 4.49
CA LYS A 11 -9.33 -1.58 4.79
C LYS A 11 -9.70 -1.68 6.27
N ASP A 12 -8.76 -1.43 7.19
CA ASP A 12 -9.04 -1.40 8.63
C ASP A 12 -10.03 -0.29 8.96
N ALA A 13 -9.86 0.88 8.34
CA ALA A 13 -10.76 2.00 8.55
C ALA A 13 -12.19 1.70 8.04
N LEU A 14 -12.33 1.02 6.89
CA LEU A 14 -13.63 0.52 6.43
C LEU A 14 -14.25 -0.46 7.42
N ALA A 15 -13.47 -1.43 7.91
CA ALA A 15 -13.93 -2.41 8.89
C ALA A 15 -14.40 -1.76 10.19
N ILE A 16 -13.63 -0.81 10.74
CA ILE A 16 -13.93 -0.11 11.99
C ILE A 16 -15.15 0.81 11.85
N THR A 17 -15.27 1.52 10.73
CA THR A 17 -16.40 2.44 10.49
C THR A 17 -17.66 1.74 9.98
N GLY A 18 -17.63 0.43 9.74
CA GLY A 18 -18.74 -0.36 9.20
C GLY A 18 -19.02 -0.11 7.71
N LYS A 19 -18.19 0.68 7.02
CA LYS A 19 -18.32 0.95 5.58
C LYS A 19 -17.75 -0.21 4.76
N GLY A 20 -18.26 -0.40 3.54
CA GLY A 20 -17.69 -1.36 2.57
C GLY A 20 -17.91 -2.86 2.87
N LYS A 21 -18.66 -3.22 3.93
CA LYS A 21 -19.02 -4.61 4.28
C LYS A 21 -17.80 -5.55 4.38
N ILE A 22 -16.69 -5.06 4.92
CA ILE A 22 -15.45 -5.82 5.12
C ILE A 22 -15.67 -6.97 6.12
N ILE A 23 -16.26 -6.65 7.28
CA ILE A 23 -16.58 -7.65 8.31
C ILE A 23 -17.96 -8.24 8.03
N ARG A 24 -18.03 -9.57 7.98
CA ARG A 24 -19.29 -10.32 7.76
C ARG A 24 -19.81 -11.03 9.01
N GLN A 25 -18.97 -11.19 10.03
CA GLN A 25 -19.29 -11.92 11.26
C GLN A 25 -18.81 -11.11 12.47
N PHE A 26 -19.68 -10.95 13.46
CA PHE A 26 -19.41 -10.24 14.71
C PHE A 26 -19.63 -11.17 15.92
N PRO A 27 -18.89 -11.00 17.04
CA PRO A 27 -17.87 -9.97 17.28
C PRO A 27 -16.55 -10.21 16.53
N MET A 28 -15.86 -9.12 16.18
CA MET A 28 -14.60 -9.13 15.44
C MET A 28 -13.57 -8.19 16.07
N VAL A 29 -12.31 -8.64 16.14
CA VAL A 29 -11.14 -7.80 16.41
C VAL A 29 -10.51 -7.42 15.06
N PRO A 30 -10.53 -6.15 14.63
CA PRO A 30 -9.95 -5.71 13.36
C PRO A 30 -8.40 -5.64 13.41
N GLY A 31 -7.79 -5.19 12.31
CA GLY A 31 -6.34 -5.04 12.16
C GLY A 31 -5.74 -6.13 11.28
N ILE A 32 -5.54 -5.81 10.00
CA ILE A 32 -4.98 -6.76 9.02
C ILE A 32 -3.47 -6.99 9.17
N ASP A 33 -2.82 -6.17 9.99
CA ASP A 33 -1.38 -6.17 10.19
C ASP A 33 -1.02 -6.26 11.69
N PHE A 34 0.04 -6.99 12.02
CA PHE A 34 0.70 -6.88 13.32
C PHE A 34 2.18 -7.29 13.25
N ALA A 35 2.96 -6.80 14.21
CA ALA A 35 4.29 -7.29 14.52
C ALA A 35 4.40 -7.62 16.01
N GLY A 36 5.06 -8.73 16.31
CA GLY A 36 5.20 -9.18 17.69
C GLY A 36 6.23 -10.29 17.87
N ILE A 37 6.22 -10.87 19.07
CA ILE A 37 7.18 -11.89 19.49
C ILE A 37 6.45 -13.20 19.71
N VAL A 38 6.96 -14.29 19.13
CA VAL A 38 6.38 -15.62 19.32
C VAL A 38 6.46 -16.01 20.81
N LYS A 39 5.29 -16.23 21.43
CA LYS A 39 5.18 -16.68 22.83
C LYS A 39 5.18 -18.21 22.95
N SER A 40 4.55 -18.88 21.99
CA SER A 40 4.51 -20.34 21.85
C SER A 40 4.21 -20.69 20.39
N SER A 41 4.71 -21.82 19.93
CA SER A 41 4.48 -22.36 18.58
C SER A 41 4.43 -23.88 18.64
N THR A 42 3.51 -24.46 17.87
CA THR A 42 3.48 -25.91 17.57
C THR A 42 4.11 -26.22 16.21
N ASP A 43 4.54 -25.20 15.48
CA ASP A 43 5.18 -25.31 14.17
C ASP A 43 6.69 -25.03 14.33
N ALA A 44 7.52 -25.95 13.83
CA ALA A 44 8.98 -25.90 13.98
C ALA A 44 9.63 -24.71 13.25
N LYS A 45 8.93 -24.06 12.31
CA LYS A 45 9.43 -22.89 11.59
C LYS A 45 9.61 -21.67 12.49
N PHE A 46 8.86 -21.58 13.59
CA PHE A 46 8.88 -20.42 14.46
C PHE A 46 9.18 -20.81 15.91
N GLN A 47 10.16 -20.13 16.49
CA GLN A 47 10.63 -20.41 17.84
C GLN A 47 10.17 -19.34 18.82
N VAL A 48 10.05 -19.69 20.11
CA VAL A 48 9.75 -18.74 21.18
C VAL A 48 10.82 -17.64 21.20
N GLY A 49 10.39 -16.38 21.33
CA GLY A 49 11.28 -15.22 21.31
C GLY A 49 11.55 -14.64 19.92
N GLN A 50 11.16 -15.34 18.85
CA GLN A 50 11.37 -14.85 17.48
C GLN A 50 10.44 -13.67 17.15
N GLN A 51 11.00 -12.62 16.53
CA GLN A 51 10.24 -11.49 16.01
C GLN A 51 9.60 -11.86 14.66
N VAL A 52 8.30 -11.63 14.55
CA VAL A 52 7.51 -11.95 13.36
C VAL A 52 6.56 -10.82 13.02
N LEU A 53 6.19 -10.74 11.75
CA LEU A 53 5.15 -9.87 11.24
C LEU A 53 4.06 -10.67 10.53
N LEU A 54 2.88 -10.08 10.41
CA LEU A 54 1.76 -10.56 9.59
C LEU A 54 1.16 -9.39 8.83
N THR A 55 0.79 -9.64 7.57
CA THR A 55 -0.05 -8.77 6.74
C THR A 55 -1.02 -9.61 5.89
N GLY A 56 -2.31 -9.32 5.93
CA GLY A 56 -3.32 -9.96 5.06
C GLY A 56 -3.82 -11.33 5.55
N TRP A 57 -3.94 -12.30 4.64
CA TRP A 57 -4.49 -13.65 4.91
C TRP A 57 -5.93 -13.72 5.45
N GLY A 58 -6.70 -12.65 5.34
CA GLY A 58 -8.04 -12.52 5.94
C GLY A 58 -8.02 -12.21 7.44
N VAL A 59 -6.84 -12.08 8.05
CA VAL A 59 -6.71 -11.57 9.41
C VAL A 59 -7.24 -10.13 9.46
N GLY A 60 -7.98 -9.79 10.51
CA GLY A 60 -8.71 -8.54 10.63
C GLY A 60 -9.99 -8.45 9.79
N GLU A 61 -10.34 -9.50 9.03
CA GLU A 61 -11.53 -9.56 8.16
C GLU A 61 -12.46 -10.74 8.51
N ASN A 62 -11.90 -11.96 8.51
CA ASN A 62 -12.58 -13.21 8.83
C ASN A 62 -11.90 -14.00 9.96
N HIS A 63 -10.75 -13.51 10.43
CA HIS A 63 -10.03 -14.01 11.60
C HIS A 63 -9.62 -12.82 12.47
N TRP A 64 -9.64 -12.97 13.79
CA TRP A 64 -9.31 -11.86 14.70
C TRP A 64 -7.89 -11.31 14.48
N GLY A 65 -7.80 -9.99 14.46
CA GLY A 65 -6.67 -9.23 13.93
C GLY A 65 -5.68 -8.68 14.95
N GLY A 66 -4.88 -7.74 14.46
CA GLY A 66 -3.72 -7.15 15.11
C GLY A 66 -3.99 -5.97 16.04
N LEU A 67 -5.21 -5.43 16.08
CA LEU A 67 -5.59 -4.35 17.01
C LEU A 67 -5.97 -4.91 18.38
N ALA A 68 -5.07 -5.72 18.94
CA ALA A 68 -5.18 -6.37 20.24
C ALA A 68 -3.79 -6.71 20.78
N GLU A 69 -3.68 -6.89 22.10
CA GLU A 69 -2.39 -7.22 22.73
C GLU A 69 -1.84 -8.60 22.37
N GLN A 70 -2.67 -9.53 21.91
CA GLN A 70 -2.27 -10.88 21.55
C GLN A 70 -3.06 -11.39 20.34
N ALA A 71 -2.39 -12.14 19.47
CA ALA A 71 -3.02 -12.89 18.39
C ALA A 71 -2.54 -14.34 18.35
N ARG A 72 -3.38 -15.22 17.79
CA ARG A 72 -3.04 -16.61 17.46
C ARG A 72 -3.41 -16.85 16.01
N VAL A 73 -2.43 -17.28 15.21
CA VAL A 73 -2.58 -17.49 13.77
C VAL A 73 -1.82 -18.75 13.32
N PRO A 74 -2.21 -19.37 12.20
CA PRO A 74 -1.39 -20.35 11.52
C PRO A 74 0.01 -19.83 11.17
N ALA A 75 1.04 -20.66 11.39
CA ALA A 75 2.44 -20.32 11.11
C ALA A 75 2.65 -19.90 9.64
N LYS A 76 1.94 -20.51 8.68
CA LYS A 76 2.03 -20.17 7.26
C LYS A 76 1.68 -18.72 6.92
N TRP A 77 1.00 -18.00 7.81
CA TRP A 77 0.64 -16.58 7.62
C TRP A 77 1.73 -15.62 8.12
N LEU A 78 2.64 -16.09 8.98
CA LEU A 78 3.71 -15.30 9.56
C LEU A 78 4.90 -15.20 8.61
N THR A 79 5.58 -14.06 8.67
CA THR A 79 6.89 -13.84 8.06
C THR A 79 7.86 -13.43 9.16
N ALA A 80 9.07 -14.00 9.17
CA ALA A 80 10.13 -13.53 10.06
C ALA A 80 10.52 -12.09 9.68
N ILE A 81 10.74 -11.24 10.67
CA ILE A 81 11.20 -9.88 10.40
C ILE A 81 12.66 -9.94 9.88
N PRO A 82 12.99 -9.27 8.76
CA PRO A 82 14.37 -9.21 8.27
C PRO A 82 15.31 -8.55 9.28
N ASP A 83 16.56 -9.01 9.38
CA ASP A 83 17.54 -8.55 10.40
C ASP A 83 17.78 -7.02 10.40
N LYS A 84 17.62 -6.35 9.25
CA LYS A 84 17.80 -4.90 9.09
C LYS A 84 16.54 -4.08 9.41
N MET A 85 15.51 -4.70 9.97
CA MET A 85 14.21 -4.07 10.19
C MET A 85 13.72 -4.33 11.61
N THR A 86 13.21 -3.29 12.26
CA THR A 86 12.54 -3.40 13.56
C THR A 86 11.06 -3.77 13.39
N MET A 87 10.42 -4.36 14.42
CA MET A 87 8.96 -4.55 14.45
C MET A 87 8.18 -3.25 14.17
N ARG A 88 8.69 -2.12 14.66
CA ARG A 88 8.10 -0.80 14.44
C ARG A 88 8.14 -0.41 12.97
N GLN A 89 9.31 -0.51 12.33
CA GLN A 89 9.47 -0.25 10.90
C GLN A 89 8.62 -1.19 10.05
N ALA A 90 8.52 -2.47 10.42
CA ALA A 90 7.68 -3.45 9.73
C ALA A 90 6.20 -3.01 9.69
N MET A 91 5.68 -2.40 10.76
CA MET A 91 4.29 -1.92 10.80
C MET A 91 4.09 -0.53 10.21
N ILE A 92 5.13 0.33 10.20
CA ILE A 92 5.10 1.56 9.38
C ILE A 92 4.93 1.18 7.91
N ILE A 93 5.66 0.19 7.44
CA ILE A 93 5.49 -0.37 6.08
C ILE A 93 4.10 -1.00 5.96
N GLY A 94 3.81 -2.00 6.78
CA GLY A 94 2.53 -2.72 6.82
C GLY A 94 2.08 -3.25 5.45
N THR A 95 0.78 -3.53 5.34
CA THR A 95 0.15 -3.95 4.08
C THR A 95 0.33 -2.90 2.99
N ALA A 96 0.25 -1.60 3.30
CA ALA A 96 0.34 -0.56 2.28
C ALA A 96 1.71 -0.51 1.60
N GLY A 97 2.80 -0.52 2.37
CA GLY A 97 4.15 -0.53 1.81
C GLY A 97 4.51 -1.86 1.16
N PHE A 98 4.02 -2.98 1.71
CA PHE A 98 4.12 -4.29 1.06
C PHE A 98 3.45 -4.29 -0.31
N THR A 99 2.25 -3.68 -0.41
CA THR A 99 1.52 -3.51 -1.67
C THR A 99 2.27 -2.61 -2.65
N ALA A 100 2.87 -1.51 -2.19
CA ALA A 100 3.69 -0.64 -3.03
C ALA A 100 4.87 -1.39 -3.67
N MET A 101 5.55 -2.26 -2.91
CA MET A 101 6.63 -3.08 -3.45
C MET A 101 6.12 -4.10 -4.49
N LEU A 102 4.94 -4.71 -4.26
CA LEU A 102 4.31 -5.57 -5.27
C LEU A 102 4.00 -4.81 -6.56
N CYS A 103 3.50 -3.58 -6.46
CA CYS A 103 3.23 -2.74 -7.62
C CYS A 103 4.52 -2.47 -8.41
N ILE A 104 5.61 -2.11 -7.73
CA ILE A 104 6.91 -1.87 -8.39
C ILE A 104 7.45 -3.15 -9.04
N MET A 105 7.36 -4.29 -8.35
CA MET A 105 7.74 -5.58 -8.93
C MET A 105 6.94 -5.89 -10.20
N ALA A 106 5.64 -5.62 -10.21
CA ALA A 106 4.82 -5.80 -11.40
C ALA A 106 5.24 -4.87 -12.55
N LEU A 107 5.65 -3.63 -12.27
CA LEU A 107 6.20 -2.74 -13.30
C LEU A 107 7.52 -3.31 -13.86
N GLU A 108 8.44 -3.75 -13.00
CA GLU A 108 9.72 -4.34 -13.38
C GLU A 108 9.55 -5.62 -14.21
N GLU A 109 8.70 -6.55 -13.77
CA GLU A 109 8.38 -7.81 -14.45
C GLU A 109 7.80 -7.58 -15.85
N ASN A 110 7.09 -6.46 -16.04
CA ASN A 110 6.52 -6.06 -17.33
C ASN A 110 7.46 -5.18 -18.16
N GLY A 111 8.71 -5.04 -17.73
CA GLY A 111 9.78 -4.38 -18.47
C GLY A 111 9.72 -2.86 -18.42
N VAL A 112 9.07 -2.27 -17.42
CA VAL A 112 9.18 -0.83 -17.16
C VAL A 112 10.56 -0.57 -16.56
N THR A 113 11.34 0.31 -17.19
CA THR A 113 12.71 0.66 -16.80
C THR A 113 12.86 2.17 -16.68
N ILE A 114 13.89 2.64 -15.99
CA ILE A 114 14.11 4.07 -15.66
C ILE A 114 14.23 4.97 -16.91
N ASP A 115 14.67 4.42 -18.03
CA ASP A 115 14.88 5.11 -19.31
C ASP A 115 13.59 5.22 -20.16
N LYS A 116 12.53 4.49 -19.81
CA LYS A 116 11.28 4.47 -20.60
C LYS A 116 10.35 5.64 -20.35
N GLY A 117 10.61 6.44 -19.31
CA GLY A 117 9.86 7.66 -19.00
C GLY A 117 9.34 7.72 -17.57
N ASN A 118 8.42 8.66 -17.32
CA ASN A 118 7.93 8.96 -15.98
C ASN A 118 6.96 7.89 -15.46
N ILE A 119 6.97 7.69 -14.15
CA ILE A 119 6.01 6.86 -13.42
C ILE A 119 5.00 7.75 -12.71
N VAL A 120 3.71 7.52 -12.92
CA VAL A 120 2.66 8.24 -12.19
C VAL A 120 2.18 7.46 -10.97
N VAL A 121 2.04 8.11 -9.82
CA VAL A 121 1.50 7.51 -8.60
C VAL A 121 0.24 8.27 -8.19
N THR A 122 -0.91 7.59 -8.19
CA THR A 122 -2.19 8.19 -7.77
C THR A 122 -2.46 7.95 -6.29
N GLY A 123 -3.31 8.79 -5.68
CA GLY A 123 -3.54 8.77 -4.23
C GLY A 123 -2.23 8.94 -3.45
N ALA A 124 -1.34 9.75 -4.00
CA ALA A 124 0.08 9.77 -3.69
C ALA A 124 0.40 10.01 -2.21
N SER A 125 -0.43 10.80 -1.52
CA SER A 125 -0.21 11.14 -0.11
C SER A 125 -0.69 10.06 0.88
N GLY A 126 -1.33 9.00 0.39
CA GLY A 126 -1.78 7.88 1.23
C GLY A 126 -0.65 6.87 1.50
N GLY A 127 -0.95 5.83 2.27
CA GLY A 127 0.07 4.85 2.69
C GLY A 127 0.80 4.17 1.53
N VAL A 128 0.06 3.63 0.54
CA VAL A 128 0.67 2.95 -0.62
C VAL A 128 1.45 3.95 -1.48
N GLY A 129 0.84 5.10 -1.78
CA GLY A 129 1.43 6.13 -2.62
C GLY A 129 2.74 6.69 -2.05
N SER A 130 2.77 6.95 -0.73
CA SER A 130 3.94 7.51 -0.06
C SER A 130 5.12 6.54 -0.11
N THR A 131 4.88 5.25 0.16
CA THR A 131 5.91 4.21 0.04
C THR A 131 6.35 4.02 -1.41
N ALA A 132 5.41 4.01 -2.36
CA ALA A 132 5.71 3.85 -3.77
C ALA A 132 6.63 4.95 -4.30
N ILE A 133 6.36 6.22 -3.96
CA ILE A 133 7.20 7.36 -4.37
C ILE A 133 8.61 7.20 -3.84
N GLN A 134 8.76 6.91 -2.53
CA GLN A 134 10.07 6.75 -1.91
C GLN A 134 10.89 5.62 -2.53
N LEU A 135 10.25 4.48 -2.81
CA LEU A 135 10.91 3.32 -3.42
C LEU A 135 11.29 3.59 -4.88
N LEU A 136 10.39 4.19 -5.66
CA LEU A 136 10.64 4.52 -7.06
C LEU A 136 11.78 5.54 -7.20
N ASP A 137 11.79 6.59 -6.36
CA ASP A 137 12.89 7.56 -6.29
C ASP A 137 14.22 6.88 -5.95
N LYS A 138 14.22 6.02 -4.92
CA LYS A 138 15.41 5.25 -4.53
C LYS A 138 15.95 4.35 -5.64
N LEU A 139 15.06 3.82 -6.49
CA LEU A 139 15.38 2.99 -7.64
C LEU A 139 15.73 3.82 -8.89
N GLY A 140 15.70 5.16 -8.82
CA GLY A 140 16.11 6.06 -9.90
C GLY A 140 15.00 6.43 -10.90
N TYR A 141 13.75 6.05 -10.65
CA TYR A 141 12.63 6.42 -11.51
C TYR A 141 12.29 7.91 -11.35
N SER A 142 11.81 8.51 -12.43
CA SER A 142 11.23 9.86 -12.40
C SER A 142 9.75 9.78 -12.04
N VAL A 143 9.37 10.30 -10.87
CA VAL A 143 8.02 10.12 -10.32
C VAL A 143 7.17 11.39 -10.43
N THR A 144 5.96 11.23 -10.95
CA THR A 144 4.88 12.23 -10.90
C THR A 144 3.82 11.78 -9.90
N ALA A 145 3.63 12.54 -8.82
CA ALA A 145 2.63 12.27 -7.79
C ALA A 145 1.30 12.96 -8.11
N VAL A 146 0.17 12.28 -7.94
CA VAL A 146 -1.17 12.87 -8.05
C VAL A 146 -1.84 12.92 -6.68
N THR A 147 -2.20 14.12 -6.22
CA THR A 147 -2.84 14.34 -4.91
C THR A 147 -4.10 15.18 -5.02
N GLY A 148 -5.08 14.93 -4.15
CA GLY A 148 -6.27 15.77 -4.00
C GLY A 148 -6.07 16.95 -3.05
N ARG A 149 -4.96 16.98 -2.29
CA ARG A 149 -4.68 18.00 -1.28
C ARG A 149 -3.41 18.77 -1.65
N GLU A 150 -3.55 20.06 -1.92
CA GLU A 150 -2.43 20.96 -2.23
C GLU A 150 -1.44 21.06 -1.06
N SER A 151 -1.93 20.97 0.19
CA SER A 151 -1.08 20.94 1.39
C SER A 151 -0.09 19.77 1.46
N ASN A 152 -0.24 18.74 0.62
CA ASN A 152 0.68 17.60 0.55
C ASN A 152 1.79 17.77 -0.50
N ILE A 153 1.86 18.88 -1.24
CA ILE A 153 2.85 19.05 -2.32
C ILE A 153 4.29 18.92 -1.77
N ASP A 154 4.62 19.62 -0.69
CA ASP A 154 5.98 19.60 -0.13
C ASP A 154 6.32 18.25 0.49
N TYR A 155 5.35 17.62 1.15
CA TYR A 155 5.47 16.24 1.65
C TYR A 155 5.82 15.25 0.53
N LEU A 156 5.14 15.35 -0.61
CA LEU A 156 5.36 14.45 -1.75
C LEU A 156 6.71 14.70 -2.43
N LYS A 157 7.14 15.96 -2.53
CA LYS A 157 8.47 16.31 -3.03
C LYS A 157 9.57 15.79 -2.10
N ALA A 158 9.39 15.90 -0.78
CA ALA A 158 10.33 15.38 0.21
C ALA A 158 10.48 13.85 0.15
N LEU A 159 9.47 13.13 -0.34
CA LEU A 159 9.55 11.69 -0.61
C LEU A 159 10.26 11.33 -1.93
N GLY A 160 10.52 12.31 -2.80
CA GLY A 160 11.18 12.09 -4.10
C GLY A 160 10.30 12.33 -5.33
N ALA A 161 9.06 12.84 -5.19
CA ALA A 161 8.26 13.19 -6.35
C ALA A 161 8.89 14.40 -7.09
N LYS A 162 9.26 14.22 -8.37
CA LYS A 162 9.82 15.29 -9.21
C LYS A 162 8.74 16.28 -9.68
N GLN A 163 7.53 15.79 -9.86
CA GLN A 163 6.36 16.59 -10.21
C GLN A 163 5.18 16.20 -9.34
N VAL A 164 4.35 17.18 -8.99
CA VAL A 164 3.07 16.95 -8.30
C VAL A 164 1.96 17.55 -9.16
N LEU A 165 0.95 16.74 -9.47
CA LEU A 165 -0.26 17.14 -10.17
C LEU A 165 -1.45 17.06 -9.22
N LEU A 166 -2.46 17.88 -9.50
CA LEU A 166 -3.67 17.90 -8.68
C LEU A 166 -4.73 16.98 -9.27
N ARG A 167 -5.46 16.28 -8.38
CA ARG A 167 -6.53 15.35 -8.76
C ARG A 167 -7.58 15.99 -9.68
N LYS A 168 -7.82 17.30 -9.55
CA LYS A 168 -8.76 18.08 -10.38
C LYS A 168 -8.44 18.04 -11.87
N GLU A 169 -7.19 17.70 -12.25
CA GLU A 169 -6.77 17.52 -13.63
C GLU A 169 -7.20 16.16 -14.23
N PHE A 170 -7.74 15.26 -13.40
CA PHE A 170 -8.10 13.87 -13.75
C PHE A 170 -9.59 13.56 -13.55
N THR A 171 -10.43 14.59 -13.35
CA THR A 171 -11.86 14.42 -13.03
C THR A 171 -12.78 14.44 -14.25
N THR A 172 -12.29 14.88 -15.41
CA THR A 172 -13.07 14.86 -16.66
C THR A 172 -13.00 13.49 -17.30
N ILE A 173 -14.04 13.09 -18.03
CA ILE A 173 -14.02 11.87 -18.84
C ILE A 173 -12.93 12.05 -19.91
N PRO A 174 -11.91 11.17 -19.95
CA PRO A 174 -10.83 11.30 -20.92
C PRO A 174 -11.29 10.89 -22.32
N HIS A 175 -10.61 11.37 -23.35
CA HIS A 175 -10.69 10.74 -24.66
C HIS A 175 -10.16 9.29 -24.60
N PRO A 176 -10.59 8.40 -25.52
CA PRO A 176 -10.11 7.02 -25.54
C PRO A 176 -8.58 6.89 -25.59
N LEU A 177 -7.91 7.86 -26.23
CA LEU A 177 -6.46 7.98 -26.27
C LEU A 177 -6.07 9.45 -26.05
N GLU A 178 -5.40 9.72 -24.94
CA GLU A 178 -4.81 11.02 -24.63
C GLU A 178 -3.34 11.05 -25.05
N LYS A 179 -2.67 12.20 -24.90
CA LYS A 179 -1.21 12.28 -25.08
C LYS A 179 -0.50 11.25 -24.19
N GLN A 180 0.47 10.53 -24.76
CA GLN A 180 1.32 9.58 -24.04
C GLN A 180 2.23 10.32 -23.04
N ARG A 181 2.23 9.90 -21.78
CA ARG A 181 2.95 10.55 -20.68
C ARG A 181 3.67 9.57 -19.75
N TRP A 182 3.11 8.37 -19.55
CA TRP A 182 3.50 7.48 -18.45
C TRP A 182 4.06 6.17 -18.96
N ALA A 183 5.30 5.84 -18.57
CA ALA A 183 5.90 4.53 -18.82
C ALA A 183 5.32 3.47 -17.89
N GLY A 184 5.00 3.87 -16.67
CA GLY A 184 4.33 3.02 -15.68
C GLY A 184 3.42 3.84 -14.78
N ALA A 185 2.51 3.15 -14.08
CA ALA A 185 1.62 3.76 -13.11
C ALA A 185 1.40 2.85 -11.90
N ILE A 186 1.31 3.45 -10.71
CA ILE A 186 0.82 2.79 -9.50
C ILE A 186 -0.48 3.48 -9.12
N ASP A 187 -1.58 2.76 -9.26
CA ASP A 187 -2.92 3.29 -9.03
C ASP A 187 -3.53 2.78 -7.72
N THR A 188 -3.90 3.71 -6.84
CA THR A 188 -4.47 3.42 -5.52
C THR A 188 -5.93 3.91 -5.38
N VAL A 189 -6.50 4.48 -6.44
CA VAL A 189 -7.76 5.23 -6.36
C VAL A 189 -8.89 4.65 -7.20
N GLY A 190 -8.60 4.02 -8.34
CA GLY A 190 -9.62 3.53 -9.27
C GLY A 190 -10.40 4.66 -9.97
N GLY A 191 -11.59 4.33 -10.47
CA GLY A 191 -12.52 5.30 -11.03
C GLY A 191 -12.04 6.00 -12.30
N ASN A 192 -12.56 7.21 -12.49
CA ASN A 192 -12.22 8.08 -13.63
C ASN A 192 -10.73 8.49 -13.66
N ILE A 193 -10.09 8.56 -12.49
CA ILE A 193 -8.66 8.87 -12.41
C ILE A 193 -7.85 7.76 -13.06
N LEU A 194 -8.14 6.50 -12.72
CA LEU A 194 -7.51 5.35 -13.36
C LEU A 194 -7.81 5.31 -14.86
N ALA A 195 -9.06 5.60 -15.27
CA ALA A 195 -9.40 5.68 -16.70
C ALA A 195 -8.57 6.73 -17.46
N THR A 196 -8.33 7.88 -16.83
CA THR A 196 -7.49 8.96 -17.39
C THR A 196 -6.02 8.56 -17.45
N VAL A 197 -5.51 7.85 -16.43
CA VAL A 197 -4.14 7.31 -16.46
C VAL A 197 -3.99 6.30 -17.61
N ILE A 198 -4.97 5.40 -17.78
CA ILE A 198 -4.99 4.39 -18.84
C ILE A 198 -4.91 5.04 -20.23
N SER A 199 -5.66 6.10 -20.50
CA SER A 199 -5.63 6.80 -21.80
C SER A 199 -4.32 7.56 -22.07
N GLN A 200 -3.55 7.87 -21.03
CA GLN A 200 -2.28 8.60 -21.09
C GLN A 200 -1.04 7.70 -21.09
N MET A 201 -1.18 6.38 -21.00
CA MET A 201 -0.04 5.47 -21.00
C MET A 201 0.74 5.52 -22.31
N CYS A 202 2.06 5.45 -22.20
CA CYS A 202 2.96 5.22 -23.31
C CYS A 202 2.76 3.82 -23.92
N TYR A 203 3.19 3.64 -25.17
CA TYR A 203 3.20 2.33 -25.81
C TYR A 203 3.92 1.29 -24.95
N SER A 204 3.27 0.14 -24.71
CA SER A 204 3.71 -0.94 -23.83
C SER A 204 3.90 -0.55 -22.36
N GLY A 205 3.29 0.55 -21.92
CA GLY A 205 3.28 0.95 -20.51
C GLY A 205 2.44 0.02 -19.64
N THR A 206 2.76 -0.04 -18.34
CA THR A 206 2.08 -0.91 -17.38
C THR A 206 1.49 -0.12 -16.22
N ILE A 207 0.23 -0.39 -15.88
CA ILE A 207 -0.41 0.09 -14.64
C ILE A 207 -0.48 -1.06 -13.64
N ALA A 208 0.00 -0.84 -12.43
CA ALA A 208 -0.24 -1.69 -11.27
C ALA A 208 -1.41 -1.10 -10.45
N ALA A 209 -2.58 -1.73 -10.51
CA ALA A 209 -3.80 -1.27 -9.83
C ALA A 209 -4.02 -2.03 -8.53
N CYS A 210 -4.07 -1.30 -7.40
CA CYS A 210 -4.11 -1.90 -6.07
C CYS A 210 -5.09 -1.21 -5.10
N GLY A 211 -5.87 -0.23 -5.55
CA GLY A 211 -6.77 0.50 -4.67
C GLY A 211 -8.01 1.03 -5.37
N LEU A 212 -8.95 1.49 -4.54
CA LEU A 212 -10.30 1.89 -4.92
C LEU A 212 -10.79 3.10 -4.10
N ALA A 213 -9.84 3.91 -3.61
CA ALA A 213 -10.15 5.00 -2.67
C ALA A 213 -11.10 6.07 -3.26
N ALA A 214 -11.19 6.18 -4.59
CA ALA A 214 -12.14 7.06 -5.26
C ALA A 214 -13.40 6.30 -5.71
N ASP A 215 -13.25 5.20 -6.45
CA ASP A 215 -14.38 4.42 -6.98
C ASP A 215 -13.96 2.99 -7.35
N ILE A 216 -14.90 2.04 -7.21
CA ILE A 216 -14.77 0.65 -7.64
C ILE A 216 -15.07 0.47 -9.13
N MET A 217 -15.80 1.40 -9.74
CA MET A 217 -16.18 1.34 -11.15
C MET A 217 -15.01 1.76 -12.04
N LEU A 218 -14.83 1.08 -13.18
CA LEU A 218 -13.83 1.42 -14.18
C LEU A 218 -14.47 1.64 -15.55
N SER A 219 -14.74 2.90 -15.88
CA SER A 219 -15.26 3.31 -17.18
C SER A 219 -14.10 3.71 -18.11
N THR A 220 -13.65 2.79 -18.96
CA THR A 220 -12.56 3.01 -19.93
C THR A 220 -12.89 2.37 -21.28
N THR A 221 -11.97 2.45 -22.24
CA THR A 221 -12.13 1.84 -23.57
C THR A 221 -11.05 0.80 -23.83
N VAL A 222 -11.25 -0.06 -24.82
CA VAL A 222 -10.23 -1.04 -25.24
C VAL A 222 -9.06 -0.41 -26.01
N MET A 223 -9.16 0.86 -26.43
CA MET A 223 -8.21 1.48 -27.37
C MET A 223 -6.76 1.55 -26.83
N PRO A 224 -6.49 1.94 -25.56
CA PRO A 224 -5.13 1.91 -25.01
C PRO A 224 -4.51 0.51 -25.04
N PHE A 225 -5.31 -0.54 -24.82
CA PHE A 225 -4.84 -1.91 -24.79
C PHE A 225 -4.49 -2.39 -26.21
N ILE A 226 -5.39 -2.24 -27.17
CA ILE A 226 -5.21 -2.81 -28.52
C ILE A 226 -4.35 -1.92 -29.44
N LEU A 227 -4.27 -0.61 -29.19
CA LEU A 227 -3.50 0.32 -30.04
C LEU A 227 -2.19 0.77 -29.41
N ARG A 228 -2.03 0.63 -28.08
CA ARG A 228 -0.78 0.98 -27.36
C ARG A 228 -0.20 -0.18 -26.56
N ASN A 229 -0.74 -1.39 -26.66
CA ASN A 229 -0.23 -2.56 -25.94
C ASN A 229 -0.10 -2.33 -24.42
N VAL A 230 -1.00 -1.50 -23.86
CA VAL A 230 -1.00 -1.15 -22.44
C VAL A 230 -1.40 -2.36 -21.60
N ARG A 231 -0.76 -2.52 -20.43
CA ARG A 231 -1.11 -3.57 -19.45
C ARG A 231 -1.76 -2.96 -18.22
N LEU A 232 -2.85 -3.55 -17.76
CA LEU A 232 -3.45 -3.26 -16.46
C LEU A 232 -3.32 -4.51 -15.58
N GLN A 233 -2.41 -4.47 -14.62
CA GLN A 233 -2.11 -5.56 -13.72
C GLN A 233 -2.78 -5.32 -12.36
N GLY A 234 -3.67 -6.22 -11.97
CA GLY A 234 -4.23 -6.22 -10.62
C GLY A 234 -3.19 -6.68 -9.59
N ILE A 235 -3.14 -6.01 -8.44
CA ILE A 235 -2.24 -6.31 -7.34
C ILE A 235 -3.05 -6.68 -6.10
N ASP A 236 -2.88 -7.93 -5.66
CA ASP A 236 -3.42 -8.42 -4.39
C ASP A 236 -2.29 -8.68 -3.39
N SER A 237 -2.38 -8.05 -2.21
CA SER A 237 -1.46 -8.29 -1.10
C SER A 237 -1.95 -9.35 -0.12
N VAL A 238 -3.24 -9.71 -0.16
CA VAL A 238 -3.87 -10.58 0.85
C VAL A 238 -3.37 -12.01 0.70
N MET A 239 -3.35 -12.54 -0.52
CA MET A 239 -3.08 -13.96 -0.79
C MET A 239 -1.71 -14.21 -1.42
N VAL A 240 -0.77 -13.26 -1.30
CA VAL A 240 0.60 -13.46 -1.78
C VAL A 240 1.19 -14.73 -1.15
N PRO A 241 1.67 -15.69 -1.97
CA PRO A 241 2.18 -16.97 -1.46
C PRO A 241 3.26 -16.78 -0.39
N THR A 242 3.17 -17.56 0.69
CA THR A 242 4.10 -17.49 1.83
C THR A 242 5.57 -17.51 1.41
N ILE A 243 5.91 -18.29 0.36
CA ILE A 243 7.29 -18.41 -0.13
C ILE A 243 7.82 -17.11 -0.76
N LYS A 244 6.95 -16.25 -1.31
CA LYS A 244 7.34 -14.99 -1.93
C LYS A 244 7.45 -13.83 -0.93
N ARG A 245 6.82 -13.93 0.24
CA ARG A 245 6.77 -12.83 1.22
C ARG A 245 8.16 -12.42 1.75
N PRO A 246 9.07 -13.33 2.13
CA PRO A 246 10.38 -12.95 2.66
C PRO A 246 11.20 -12.08 1.72
N GLN A 247 11.28 -12.42 0.43
CA GLN A 247 12.04 -11.62 -0.55
C GLN A 247 11.47 -10.20 -0.73
N ILE A 248 10.15 -10.04 -0.66
CA ILE A 248 9.49 -8.72 -0.76
C ILE A 248 9.87 -7.86 0.45
N TRP A 249 9.77 -8.44 1.65
CA TRP A 249 10.17 -7.77 2.88
C TRP A 249 11.67 -7.45 2.92
N GLN A 250 12.51 -8.31 2.36
CA GLN A 250 13.94 -8.04 2.24
C GLN A 250 14.23 -6.86 1.30
N ARG A 251 13.52 -6.74 0.17
CA ARG A 251 13.65 -5.57 -0.71
C ARG A 251 13.25 -4.28 0.01
N LEU A 252 12.13 -4.31 0.73
CA LEU A 252 11.67 -3.18 1.54
C LEU A 252 12.71 -2.76 2.59
N ALA A 253 13.28 -3.73 3.32
CA ALA A 253 14.33 -3.51 4.32
C ALA A 253 15.59 -2.86 3.72
N ASN A 254 15.92 -3.20 2.47
CA ASN A 254 17.12 -2.71 1.81
C ASN A 254 16.93 -1.35 1.14
N LEU A 255 15.72 -1.02 0.69
CA LEU A 255 15.46 0.16 -0.12
C LEU A 255 14.93 1.34 0.69
N LEU A 256 14.12 1.11 1.72
CA LEU A 256 13.52 2.22 2.47
C LEU A 256 14.54 2.88 3.40
N PRO A 257 14.82 4.19 3.23
CA PRO A 257 15.76 4.91 4.07
C PRO A 257 15.16 5.24 5.44
N ASP A 258 16.00 5.55 6.43
CA ASP A 258 15.52 5.91 7.77
C ASP A 258 14.62 7.16 7.78
N SER A 259 14.88 8.11 6.88
CA SER A 259 14.08 9.32 6.69
C SER A 259 12.62 9.03 6.35
N PHE A 260 12.33 7.93 5.64
CA PHE A 260 10.97 7.52 5.29
C PHE A 260 10.13 7.23 6.54
N TYR A 261 10.69 6.50 7.50
CA TYR A 261 9.97 6.13 8.72
C TYR A 261 9.66 7.33 9.61
N GLN A 262 10.48 8.39 9.54
CA GLN A 262 10.25 9.64 10.27
C GLN A 262 9.21 10.51 9.56
N LEU A 263 9.35 10.66 8.25
CA LEU A 263 8.52 11.58 7.45
C LEU A 263 7.07 11.09 7.30
N THR A 264 6.86 9.78 7.19
CA THR A 264 5.55 9.23 6.82
C THR A 264 4.69 8.76 7.98
N THR A 265 5.19 8.77 9.22
CA THR A 265 4.54 8.06 10.32
C THR A 265 3.83 9.01 11.28
N THR A 266 2.55 8.74 11.53
CA THR A 266 1.83 9.22 12.71
C THR A 266 1.63 8.04 13.65
N GLU A 267 2.26 8.09 14.82
CA GLU A 267 2.11 7.07 15.86
C GLU A 267 0.93 7.40 16.77
N ILE A 268 0.06 6.41 17.01
CA ILE A 268 -1.12 6.53 17.86
C ILE A 268 -1.22 5.36 18.83
N PRO A 269 -1.85 5.53 20.00
CA PRO A 269 -2.18 4.42 20.88
C PRO A 269 -3.47 3.72 20.41
N LEU A 270 -3.73 2.51 20.90
CA LEU A 270 -4.89 1.69 20.49
C LEU A 270 -6.24 2.39 20.71
N GLU A 271 -6.38 3.24 21.73
CA GLU A 271 -7.62 3.94 22.06
C GLU A 271 -8.01 4.99 21.01
N LYS A 272 -7.07 5.40 20.15
CA LYS A 272 -7.30 6.40 19.10
C LYS A 272 -7.67 5.80 17.75
N VAL A 273 -7.73 4.47 17.63
CA VAL A 273 -7.94 3.83 16.32
C VAL A 273 -9.28 4.16 15.68
N ILE A 274 -10.34 4.37 16.48
CA ILE A 274 -11.67 4.72 15.96
C ILE A 274 -11.63 6.13 15.33
N ASP A 275 -11.11 7.12 16.05
CA ASP A 275 -10.95 8.50 15.56
C ASP A 275 -10.09 8.55 14.28
N TYR A 276 -8.98 7.80 14.26
CA TYR A 276 -8.11 7.77 13.08
C TYR A 276 -8.70 6.99 11.91
N ALA A 277 -9.55 5.99 12.15
CA ALA A 277 -10.30 5.32 11.08
C ALA A 277 -11.26 6.30 10.39
N ASP A 278 -12.00 7.10 11.15
CA ASP A 278 -12.90 8.13 10.60
C ASP A 278 -12.11 9.18 9.78
N LYS A 279 -11.02 9.70 10.34
CA LYS A 279 -10.12 10.63 9.64
C LYS A 279 -9.58 10.05 8.34
N LEU A 280 -9.23 8.76 8.33
CA LEU A 280 -8.69 8.08 7.16
C LEU A 280 -9.74 7.97 6.06
N ILE A 281 -10.96 7.52 6.37
CA ILE A 281 -12.05 7.44 5.38
C ILE A 281 -12.46 8.83 4.84
N ASN A 282 -12.35 9.87 5.67
CA ASN A 282 -12.62 11.25 5.26
C ASN A 282 -11.43 11.91 4.55
N ASN A 283 -10.39 11.16 4.17
CA ASN A 283 -9.21 11.63 3.45
C ASN A 283 -8.44 12.76 4.18
N GLN A 284 -8.38 12.69 5.51
CA GLN A 284 -7.70 13.66 6.37
C GLN A 284 -6.32 13.20 6.84
N ILE A 285 -5.94 11.94 6.59
CA ILE A 285 -4.65 11.37 6.98
C ILE A 285 -3.66 11.42 5.81
N THR A 286 -2.41 11.79 6.09
CA THR A 286 -1.27 11.71 5.16
C THR A 286 -0.28 10.67 5.69
N GLY A 287 0.31 9.87 4.81
CA GLY A 287 1.29 8.84 5.17
C GLY A 287 0.68 7.59 5.81
N ARG A 288 1.25 7.16 6.93
CA ARG A 288 1.03 5.88 7.62
C ARG A 288 0.65 6.12 9.06
N THR A 289 -0.41 5.44 9.51
CA THR A 289 -0.84 5.45 10.91
C THR A 289 -0.33 4.20 11.59
N LEU A 290 0.70 4.34 12.41
CA LEU A 290 1.27 3.28 13.22
C LEU A 290 0.50 3.20 14.54
N VAL A 291 0.10 2.00 14.95
CA VAL A 291 -0.60 1.78 16.21
C VAL A 291 0.35 1.11 17.20
N LYS A 292 0.64 1.81 18.29
CA LYS A 292 1.35 1.24 19.44
C LYS A 292 0.37 0.41 20.25
N ILE A 293 0.67 -0.88 20.39
CA ILE A 293 -0.11 -1.82 21.21
C ILE A 293 0.56 -2.02 22.57
N ARG A 294 1.90 -2.07 22.61
CA ARG A 294 2.72 -2.18 23.83
C ARG A 294 3.89 -1.21 23.78
#